data_AF-A0A936SPQ9-F1
#
_entry.id   AF-A0A936SPQ9-F1
#
_cell.length_a   1.000
_cell.length_b   1.000
_cell.length_c   1.000
_cell.angle_alpha   90.00
_cell.angle_beta   90.00
_cell.angle_gamma   90.00
#
_symmetry.space_group_name_H-M   'P 1'
#
loop_
_entity.id
_entity.type
_entity.pdbx_description
1 polymer ?
#
loop_
_entity_poly.entity_id
_entity_poly.type
_entity_poly.pdbx_seq_one_letter_code
_entity_poly.pdbx_strand_id
1 'polypeptide(L)'
;MARVALPSRWASALTRQRGPLRTYQWLWLLLCTAGALIVAAPRILSQPLIYTSSASVQADARHRGGLFNGGQPNADYRAVESIAIELLRYLPEGEAPRYRTLGSPQLGVRYEPQADGSVRVVAVGGSPAQAQRLADDAAEAMARSIRAAGGREVFRVLTGSYLVNALQQGTAPATPFEAQLRTIFLNDAFPLSKPPDPDARRITVAQLDAETISDLARALEVRDVELSKIDLPALQARIRSAGIDCRAELAAQGARAPEPCLAEQRLISGLGAIRQAIELLDTPFAPAQPAGVYRSAAAAPGAEIARYTAPLLALATLVGLAFGAAGVAVDRSAGVMAKLREIWAYRELIVNLVLRDMRVRYKGSALGYLWTQLAPLLLMLVFWFVFSRLLSSSISMFPVFLIIGLLVWNFCNEAVVGGARSVLDNANLIKKVFFPREVLPLVSVLASLLNFVLSLPMMFVLMALVQLGTLGRLNFAWTIAYLPVLLIIQSILLAGLALLMSALAVRFRDFVHLIGILMQFWFFLTPVVYAIDSFNTTVLGVPLAQALRWLNPMASLIEFYREILYGQAVSAPNVPTPGLPALTSVLRVLVTAVSILAAGYWFFQRRSGSFGEDI
;
A
#
# COMPACT_ATOMS: atom_id res chain seq x y z
N MET A 1 -10.98 -20.86 25.12
CA MET A 1 -10.88 -19.91 26.25
C MET A 1 -9.45 -19.90 26.77
N ALA A 2 -8.58 -19.07 26.18
CA ALA A 2 -7.22 -18.87 26.69
C ALA A 2 -7.25 -17.71 27.69
N ARG A 3 -6.97 -18.00 28.98
CA ARG A 3 -6.82 -16.98 30.01
C ARG A 3 -5.54 -16.21 29.73
N VAL A 4 -5.66 -15.00 29.17
CA VAL A 4 -4.57 -14.02 29.16
C VAL A 4 -4.27 -13.63 30.61
N ALA A 5 -3.17 -14.13 31.14
CA ALA A 5 -2.72 -13.83 32.49
C ALA A 5 -2.20 -12.39 32.54
N LEU A 6 -3.04 -11.46 33.03
CA LEU A 6 -2.59 -10.13 33.45
C LEU A 6 -1.60 -10.28 34.63
N PRO A 7 -0.50 -9.49 34.68
CA PRO A 7 0.44 -9.57 35.80
C PRO A 7 -0.27 -9.30 37.13
N SER A 8 -0.08 -10.19 38.11
CA SER A 8 -0.81 -10.25 39.40
C SER A 8 -0.89 -8.93 40.17
N ARG A 9 0.07 -8.02 39.96
CA ARG A 9 0.07 -6.67 40.54
C ARG A 9 -1.08 -5.79 40.02
N TRP A 10 -1.49 -5.92 38.77
CA TRP A 10 -2.56 -5.12 38.17
C TRP A 10 -3.95 -5.60 38.62
N ALA A 11 -4.14 -6.91 38.78
CA ALA A 11 -5.37 -7.48 39.35
C ALA A 11 -5.60 -7.06 40.81
N SER A 12 -4.51 -6.92 41.59
CA SER A 12 -4.58 -6.42 42.96
C SER A 12 -4.84 -4.89 43.06
N ALA A 13 -4.52 -4.13 42.00
CA ALA A 13 -4.77 -2.69 41.95
C ALA A 13 -6.24 -2.35 41.66
N LEU A 14 -6.92 -3.16 40.84
CA LEU A 14 -8.36 -3.04 40.57
C LEU A 14 -9.23 -3.30 41.82
N THR A 15 -8.72 -4.08 42.79
CA THR A 15 -9.49 -4.55 43.95
C THR A 15 -9.26 -3.76 45.24
N ARG A 16 -8.24 -2.89 45.31
CA ARG A 16 -7.86 -2.18 46.55
C ARG A 16 -8.64 -0.91 46.87
N GLN A 17 -9.29 -0.25 45.90
CA GLN A 17 -10.13 0.92 46.16
C GLN A 17 -11.61 0.60 45.84
N ARG A 18 -12.32 0.08 46.84
CA ARG A 18 -13.77 -0.20 46.78
C ARG A 18 -14.57 1.08 46.97
N GLY A 19 -14.78 1.83 45.90
CA GLY A 19 -15.76 2.92 45.83
C GLY A 19 -16.50 2.92 44.48
N PRO A 20 -17.73 3.47 44.41
CA PRO A 20 -18.44 3.60 43.14
C PRO A 20 -17.62 4.40 42.14
N LEU A 21 -17.76 4.08 40.84
CA LEU A 21 -17.13 4.84 39.77
C LEU A 21 -17.62 6.30 39.81
N ARG A 22 -16.69 7.25 39.70
CA ARG A 22 -17.05 8.67 39.62
C ARG A 22 -17.68 8.97 38.24
N THR A 23 -18.51 10.00 38.14
CA THR A 23 -19.22 10.37 36.90
C THR A 23 -18.31 10.52 35.68
N TYR A 24 -17.13 11.10 35.85
CA TYR A 24 -16.14 11.22 34.77
C TYR A 24 -15.54 9.88 34.33
N GLN A 25 -15.45 8.88 35.22
CA GLN A 25 -14.95 7.54 34.89
C GLN A 25 -15.97 6.76 34.02
N TRP A 26 -17.26 6.96 34.28
CA TRP A 26 -18.34 6.46 33.42
C TRP A 26 -18.32 7.11 32.04
N LEU A 27 -18.15 8.44 32.00
CA LEU A 27 -18.10 9.20 30.75
C LEU A 27 -16.90 8.78 29.89
N TRP A 28 -15.74 8.51 30.51
CA TRP A 28 -14.56 7.95 29.83
C TRP A 28 -14.79 6.57 29.22
N LEU A 29 -15.42 5.65 29.97
CA LEU A 29 -15.77 4.31 29.47
C LEU A 29 -16.70 4.41 28.24
N LEU A 30 -17.74 5.23 28.32
CA LEU A 30 -18.66 5.48 27.21
C LEU A 30 -17.92 6.01 25.98
N LEU A 31 -17.08 7.03 26.14
CA LEU A 31 -16.28 7.60 25.05
C LEU A 31 -15.35 6.58 24.40
N CYS A 32 -14.68 5.73 25.19
CA CYS A 32 -13.80 4.69 24.66
C CYS A 32 -14.56 3.64 23.85
N THR A 33 -15.74 3.22 24.33
CA THR A 33 -16.61 2.27 23.60
C THR A 33 -17.20 2.88 22.32
N ALA A 34 -17.70 4.11 22.40
CA ALA A 34 -18.25 4.83 21.26
C ALA A 34 -17.15 5.10 20.20
N GLY A 35 -15.96 5.52 20.63
CA GLY A 35 -14.82 5.74 19.75
C GLY A 35 -14.38 4.48 19.00
N ALA A 36 -14.30 3.34 19.70
CA ALA A 36 -13.98 2.06 19.07
C ALA A 36 -15.03 1.65 18.02
N LEU A 37 -16.32 1.87 18.30
CA LEU A 37 -17.40 1.64 17.36
C LEU A 37 -17.37 2.59 16.16
N ILE A 38 -17.13 3.89 16.37
CA ILE A 38 -17.04 4.89 15.29
C ILE A 38 -15.91 4.56 14.32
N VAL A 39 -14.78 4.04 14.80
CA VAL A 39 -13.65 3.64 13.96
C VAL A 39 -13.93 2.34 13.20
N ALA A 40 -14.54 1.36 13.85
CA ALA A 40 -14.74 0.03 13.29
C ALA A 40 -15.97 -0.05 12.36
N ALA A 41 -17.09 0.56 12.75
CA ALA A 41 -18.38 0.40 12.08
C ALA A 41 -18.39 0.82 10.61
N PRO A 42 -17.80 1.95 10.18
CA PRO A 42 -17.81 2.34 8.77
C PRO A 42 -17.09 1.30 7.90
N ARG A 43 -15.96 0.74 8.37
CA ARG A 43 -15.19 -0.27 7.63
C ARG A 43 -15.85 -1.64 7.62
N ILE A 44 -16.60 -1.98 8.67
CA ILE A 44 -17.33 -3.25 8.77
C ILE A 44 -18.61 -3.20 7.93
N LEU A 45 -19.34 -2.08 7.97
CA LEU A 45 -20.62 -1.90 7.27
C LEU A 45 -20.44 -1.61 5.77
N SER A 46 -19.31 -1.04 5.36
CA SER A 46 -18.99 -0.77 3.94
C SER A 46 -18.41 -1.97 3.19
N GLN A 47 -18.29 -3.15 3.82
CA GLN A 47 -17.83 -4.35 3.11
C GLN A 47 -18.89 -4.75 2.06
N PRO A 48 -18.50 -4.93 0.78
CA PRO A 48 -19.44 -5.33 -0.25
C PRO A 48 -19.97 -6.75 0.02
N LEU A 49 -21.20 -7.00 -0.45
CA LEU A 49 -21.77 -8.35 -0.48
C LEU A 49 -20.99 -9.18 -1.50
N ILE A 50 -20.59 -10.38 -1.09
CA ILE A 50 -19.79 -11.28 -1.92
C ILE A 50 -20.51 -12.64 -1.98
N TYR A 51 -20.68 -13.14 -3.20
CA TYR A 51 -21.28 -14.43 -3.51
C TYR A 51 -20.24 -15.32 -4.19
N THR A 52 -20.22 -16.61 -3.85
CA THR A 52 -19.35 -17.60 -4.49
C THR A 52 -20.17 -18.63 -5.23
N SER A 53 -19.87 -18.85 -6.49
CA SER A 53 -20.40 -20.01 -7.24
C SER A 53 -19.25 -20.87 -7.72
N SER A 54 -19.49 -22.16 -7.92
CA SER A 54 -18.49 -23.07 -8.46
C SER A 54 -19.01 -23.93 -9.58
N ALA A 55 -18.18 -24.08 -10.61
CA ALA A 55 -18.34 -25.02 -11.72
C ALA A 55 -17.18 -26.04 -11.68
N SER A 56 -17.33 -27.18 -12.33
CA SER A 56 -16.22 -28.13 -12.50
C SER A 56 -15.95 -28.41 -13.97
N VAL A 57 -14.67 -28.58 -14.30
CA VAL A 57 -14.19 -28.95 -15.63
C VAL A 57 -13.39 -30.24 -15.49
N GLN A 58 -13.79 -31.28 -16.20
CA GLN A 58 -13.13 -32.59 -16.18
C GLN A 58 -12.67 -32.95 -17.59
N ALA A 59 -11.39 -33.30 -17.75
CA ALA A 59 -10.86 -33.79 -19.02
C ALA A 59 -10.68 -35.31 -18.97
N ASP A 60 -10.95 -36.00 -20.08
CA ASP A 60 -10.69 -37.44 -20.18
C ASP A 60 -9.18 -37.73 -20.10
N ALA A 61 -8.78 -38.40 -19.01
CA ALA A 61 -7.40 -38.74 -18.73
C ALA A 61 -6.81 -39.78 -19.70
N ARG A 62 -7.64 -40.50 -20.47
CA ARG A 62 -7.18 -41.55 -21.40
C ARG A 62 -6.55 -41.00 -22.69
N HIS A 63 -6.98 -39.82 -23.15
CA HIS A 63 -6.50 -39.23 -24.41
C HIS A 63 -5.56 -38.02 -24.20
N ARG A 64 -5.67 -37.31 -23.06
CA ARG A 64 -4.87 -36.11 -22.77
C ARG A 64 -3.99 -36.32 -21.55
N GLY A 65 -2.96 -37.16 -21.73
CA GLY A 65 -2.00 -37.47 -20.68
C GLY A 65 -1.35 -36.22 -20.08
N GLY A 66 -1.41 -36.10 -18.77
CA GLY A 66 -0.47 -35.28 -17.99
C GLY A 66 -0.74 -33.79 -17.92
N LEU A 67 -1.93 -33.32 -17.54
CA LEU A 67 -2.04 -32.02 -16.84
C LEU A 67 -1.69 -32.16 -15.35
N PHE A 68 -1.81 -33.39 -14.83
CA PHE A 68 -1.56 -33.73 -13.44
C PHE A 68 -0.57 -34.87 -13.34
N ASN A 69 0.47 -34.69 -12.53
CA ASN A 69 1.41 -35.75 -12.16
C ASN A 69 1.09 -36.16 -10.71
N GLY A 70 0.50 -37.34 -10.50
CA GLY A 70 0.15 -37.82 -9.15
C GLY A 70 -0.81 -36.88 -8.39
N GLY A 71 -1.75 -36.25 -9.09
CA GLY A 71 -2.71 -35.30 -8.52
C GLY A 71 -2.17 -33.88 -8.32
N GLN A 72 -0.91 -33.60 -8.67
CA GLN A 72 -0.33 -32.24 -8.63
C GLN A 72 -0.28 -31.61 -10.02
N PRO A 73 -0.62 -30.31 -10.17
CA PRO A 73 -0.56 -29.61 -11.45
C PRO A 73 0.88 -29.50 -11.95
N ASN A 74 1.12 -29.91 -13.20
CA ASN A 74 2.43 -29.83 -13.83
C ASN A 74 2.63 -28.51 -14.61
N ALA A 75 3.74 -28.39 -15.36
CA ALA A 75 4.03 -27.19 -16.15
C ALA A 75 2.98 -26.92 -17.24
N ASP A 76 2.44 -27.97 -17.86
CA ASP A 76 1.42 -27.88 -18.91
C ASP A 76 0.10 -27.36 -18.34
N TYR A 77 -0.30 -27.79 -17.13
CA TYR A 77 -1.44 -27.21 -16.42
C TYR A 77 -1.28 -25.71 -16.17
N ARG A 78 -0.10 -25.25 -15.74
CA ARG A 78 0.13 -23.82 -15.49
C ARG A 78 0.05 -22.99 -16.76
N ALA A 79 0.47 -23.53 -17.91
CA ALA A 79 0.31 -22.88 -19.20
C ALA A 79 -1.18 -22.77 -19.58
N VAL A 80 -1.93 -23.86 -19.42
CA VAL A 80 -3.40 -23.91 -19.65
C VAL A 80 -4.15 -22.93 -18.75
N GLU A 81 -3.77 -22.86 -17.46
CA GLU A 81 -4.33 -21.91 -16.49
C GLU A 81 -4.02 -20.47 -16.88
N SER A 82 -2.78 -20.17 -17.28
CA SER A 82 -2.40 -18.80 -17.69
C SER A 82 -3.20 -18.29 -18.90
N ILE A 83 -3.46 -19.16 -19.89
CA ILE A 83 -4.26 -18.84 -21.07
C ILE A 83 -5.74 -18.66 -20.68
N ALA A 84 -6.29 -19.53 -19.82
CA ALA A 84 -7.66 -19.38 -19.33
C ALA A 84 -7.87 -18.04 -18.60
N ILE A 85 -6.90 -17.66 -17.76
CA ILE A 85 -6.88 -16.35 -17.08
C ILE A 85 -6.83 -15.20 -18.09
N GLU A 86 -6.07 -15.33 -19.16
CA GLU A 86 -5.97 -14.31 -20.21
C GLU A 86 -7.26 -14.16 -21.02
N LEU A 87 -7.92 -15.28 -21.35
CA LEU A 87 -9.21 -15.28 -22.05
C LEU A 87 -10.29 -14.51 -21.27
N LEU A 88 -10.27 -14.60 -19.94
CA LEU A 88 -11.19 -13.87 -19.07
C LEU A 88 -10.99 -12.34 -19.07
N ARG A 89 -9.83 -11.85 -19.54
CA ARG A 89 -9.58 -10.39 -19.66
C ARG A 89 -10.34 -9.76 -20.81
N TYR A 90 -10.82 -10.56 -21.76
CA TYR A 90 -11.59 -10.10 -22.92
C TYR A 90 -13.10 -10.06 -22.66
N LEU A 91 -13.54 -10.36 -21.44
CA LEU A 91 -14.93 -10.13 -21.03
C LEU A 91 -15.26 -8.62 -21.10
N PRO A 92 -16.53 -8.26 -21.33
CA PRO A 92 -16.97 -6.87 -21.44
C PRO A 92 -16.49 -5.99 -20.27
N GLU A 93 -16.25 -4.69 -20.52
CA GLU A 93 -15.84 -3.75 -19.47
C GLU A 93 -16.84 -3.75 -18.30
N GLY A 94 -16.33 -4.05 -17.10
CA GLY A 94 -17.14 -4.20 -15.87
C GLY A 94 -17.31 -5.65 -15.38
N GLU A 95 -16.99 -6.64 -16.22
CA GLU A 95 -17.08 -8.07 -15.90
C GLU A 95 -15.71 -8.78 -15.83
N ALA A 96 -14.65 -8.15 -16.36
CA ALA A 96 -13.29 -8.70 -16.34
C ALA A 96 -12.73 -8.82 -14.89
N PRO A 97 -12.34 -10.02 -14.43
CA PRO A 97 -11.81 -10.22 -13.08
C PRO A 97 -10.43 -9.57 -12.93
N ARG A 98 -10.29 -8.65 -11.97
CA ARG A 98 -8.99 -8.07 -11.58
C ARG A 98 -8.31 -9.03 -10.61
N TYR A 99 -7.41 -9.88 -11.11
CA TYR A 99 -6.66 -10.82 -10.28
C TYR A 99 -5.81 -10.09 -9.22
N ARG A 100 -6.20 -10.18 -7.95
CA ARG A 100 -5.35 -9.89 -6.78
C ARG A 100 -5.56 -10.93 -5.68
N THR A 101 -4.49 -11.17 -4.94
CA THR A 101 -4.37 -12.07 -3.79
C THR A 101 -5.48 -11.88 -2.74
N LEU A 102 -5.78 -12.98 -2.03
CA LEU A 102 -6.79 -13.11 -0.97
C LEU A 102 -6.89 -11.86 -0.06
N GLY A 103 -8.11 -11.36 0.15
CA GLY A 103 -8.41 -10.28 1.09
C GLY A 103 -8.79 -8.94 0.45
N SER A 104 -8.70 -8.79 -0.88
CA SER A 104 -9.30 -7.64 -1.57
C SER A 104 -10.77 -7.92 -1.93
N PRO A 105 -11.70 -6.99 -1.67
CA PRO A 105 -13.14 -7.19 -1.87
C PRO A 105 -13.57 -7.07 -3.35
N GLN A 106 -12.79 -7.63 -4.28
CA GLN A 106 -12.98 -7.47 -5.73
C GLN A 106 -13.18 -8.81 -6.42
N LEU A 107 -13.95 -8.77 -7.52
CA LEU A 107 -14.32 -9.89 -8.38
C LEU A 107 -13.09 -10.73 -8.75
N GLY A 108 -13.18 -12.05 -8.59
CA GLY A 108 -12.06 -12.95 -8.80
C GLY A 108 -12.50 -14.37 -9.17
N VAL A 109 -11.66 -15.06 -9.91
CA VAL A 109 -11.83 -16.45 -10.32
C VAL A 109 -10.60 -17.22 -9.82
N ARG A 110 -10.82 -18.43 -9.31
CA ARG A 110 -9.77 -19.35 -8.88
C ARG A 110 -9.98 -20.71 -9.51
N TYR A 111 -8.90 -21.27 -10.06
CA TYR A 111 -8.84 -22.65 -10.52
C TYR A 111 -8.24 -23.52 -9.42
N GLU A 112 -9.01 -24.48 -8.91
CA GLU A 112 -8.62 -25.40 -7.83
C GLU A 112 -8.53 -26.82 -8.41
N PRO A 113 -7.31 -27.31 -8.69
CA PRO A 113 -7.13 -28.67 -9.17
C PRO A 113 -7.53 -29.67 -8.07
N GLN A 114 -8.28 -30.69 -8.45
CA GLN A 114 -8.79 -31.73 -7.57
C GLN A 114 -7.99 -33.03 -7.75
N ALA A 115 -8.01 -33.87 -6.71
CA ALA A 115 -7.27 -35.13 -6.71
C ALA A 115 -7.78 -36.16 -7.74
N ASP A 116 -9.02 -35.99 -8.22
CA ASP A 116 -9.66 -36.80 -9.26
C ASP A 116 -9.28 -36.36 -10.69
N GLY A 117 -8.40 -35.37 -10.84
CA GLY A 117 -7.99 -34.81 -12.13
C GLY A 117 -8.97 -33.80 -12.72
N SER A 118 -10.04 -33.44 -11.99
CA SER A 118 -10.92 -32.33 -12.36
C SER A 118 -10.37 -30.98 -11.87
N VAL A 119 -10.83 -29.89 -12.48
CA VAL A 119 -10.53 -28.53 -12.07
C VAL A 119 -11.82 -27.90 -11.56
N ARG A 120 -11.86 -27.59 -10.27
CA ARG A 120 -12.95 -26.83 -9.68
C ARG A 120 -12.70 -25.34 -9.91
N VAL A 121 -13.63 -24.67 -10.56
CA VAL A 121 -13.58 -23.24 -10.81
C VAL A 121 -14.44 -22.56 -9.77
N VAL A 122 -13.87 -21.67 -8.96
CA VAL A 122 -14.58 -20.89 -7.95
C VAL A 122 -14.56 -19.43 -8.38
N ALA A 123 -15.74 -18.86 -8.61
CA ALA A 123 -15.88 -17.45 -8.96
C ALA A 123 -16.56 -16.66 -7.86
N VAL A 124 -16.12 -15.42 -7.70
CA VAL A 124 -16.53 -14.47 -6.66
C VAL A 124 -17.20 -13.27 -7.32
N GLY A 125 -18.49 -13.08 -7.07
CA GLY A 125 -19.34 -12.05 -7.68
C GLY A 125 -19.97 -11.11 -6.66
N GLY A 126 -20.36 -9.90 -7.09
CA GLY A 126 -21.12 -8.95 -6.28
C GLY A 126 -22.62 -9.25 -6.20
N SER A 127 -23.12 -10.14 -7.07
CA SER A 127 -24.49 -10.67 -7.04
C SER A 127 -24.49 -12.19 -7.33
N PRO A 128 -25.55 -12.93 -6.95
CA PRO A 128 -25.65 -14.37 -7.22
C PRO A 128 -25.56 -14.70 -8.71
N ALA A 129 -26.29 -13.95 -9.54
CA ALA A 129 -26.30 -14.12 -10.99
C ALA A 129 -24.96 -13.76 -11.64
N GLN A 130 -24.20 -12.83 -11.06
CA GLN A 130 -22.86 -12.49 -11.55
C GLN A 130 -21.84 -13.55 -11.13
N ALA A 131 -21.91 -14.07 -9.90
CA ALA A 131 -21.03 -15.13 -9.43
C ALA A 131 -21.22 -16.42 -10.24
N GLN A 132 -22.48 -16.76 -10.58
CA GLN A 132 -22.81 -17.92 -11.41
C GLN A 132 -22.26 -17.75 -12.84
N ARG A 133 -22.59 -16.64 -13.50
CA ARG A 133 -22.10 -16.36 -14.87
C ARG A 133 -20.59 -16.36 -14.95
N LEU A 134 -19.92 -15.72 -14.00
CA LEU A 134 -18.45 -15.67 -13.95
C LEU A 134 -17.84 -17.07 -13.72
N ALA A 135 -18.50 -17.95 -12.95
CA ALA A 135 -18.05 -19.34 -12.79
C ALA A 135 -18.23 -20.16 -14.08
N ASP A 136 -19.34 -19.98 -14.78
CA ASP A 136 -19.62 -20.65 -16.06
C ASP A 136 -18.65 -20.19 -17.16
N ASP A 137 -18.42 -18.87 -17.28
CA ASP A 137 -17.50 -18.28 -18.25
C ASP A 137 -16.05 -18.72 -17.98
N ALA A 138 -15.66 -18.79 -16.70
CA ALA A 138 -14.34 -19.27 -16.30
C ALA A 138 -14.14 -20.76 -16.53
N ALA A 139 -15.18 -21.58 -16.30
CA ALA A 139 -15.17 -22.99 -16.64
C ALA A 139 -15.07 -23.21 -18.16
N GLU A 140 -15.79 -22.39 -18.94
CA GLU A 140 -15.70 -22.42 -20.39
C GLU A 140 -14.32 -21.99 -20.90
N ALA A 141 -13.73 -20.92 -20.34
CA ALA A 141 -12.38 -20.48 -20.67
C ALA A 141 -11.33 -21.56 -20.39
N MET A 142 -11.44 -22.25 -19.25
CA MET A 142 -10.56 -23.38 -18.89
C MET A 142 -10.78 -24.58 -19.81
N ALA A 143 -12.03 -24.91 -20.13
CA ALA A 143 -12.33 -25.98 -21.08
C ALA A 143 -11.77 -25.66 -22.48
N ARG A 144 -11.79 -24.39 -22.90
CA ARG A 144 -11.18 -23.96 -24.17
C ARG A 144 -9.66 -24.06 -24.15
N SER A 145 -9.00 -23.65 -23.06
CA SER A 145 -7.54 -23.73 -22.96
C SER A 145 -7.04 -25.18 -22.91
N ILE A 146 -7.75 -26.07 -22.20
CA ILE A 146 -7.44 -27.52 -22.18
C ILE A 146 -7.55 -28.11 -23.59
N ARG A 147 -8.64 -27.80 -24.30
CA ARG A 147 -8.85 -28.27 -25.69
C ARG A 147 -7.76 -27.74 -26.63
N ALA A 148 -7.41 -26.46 -26.54
CA ALA A 148 -6.36 -25.85 -27.35
C ALA A 148 -4.97 -26.47 -27.09
N ALA A 149 -4.64 -26.79 -25.83
CA ALA A 149 -3.39 -27.49 -25.49
C ALA A 149 -3.31 -28.88 -26.12
N GLY A 150 -4.43 -29.62 -26.16
CA GLY A 150 -4.52 -30.88 -26.89
C GLY A 150 -4.19 -30.74 -28.37
N GLY A 151 -4.77 -29.74 -29.05
CA GLY A 151 -4.49 -29.47 -30.47
C GLY A 151 -3.03 -29.10 -30.76
N ARG A 152 -2.33 -28.45 -29.82
CA ARG A 152 -0.88 -28.18 -29.97
C ARG A 152 -0.05 -29.46 -29.95
N GLU A 153 -0.43 -30.42 -29.11
CA GLU A 153 0.25 -31.72 -29.04
C GLU A 153 -0.03 -32.55 -30.31
N VAL A 154 -1.24 -32.49 -30.84
CA VAL A 154 -1.59 -33.09 -32.14
C VAL A 154 -0.75 -32.50 -33.27
N PHE A 155 -0.61 -31.17 -33.29
CA PHE A 155 0.27 -30.49 -34.26
C PHE A 155 1.72 -30.99 -34.14
N ARG A 156 2.24 -31.16 -32.91
CA ARG A 156 3.60 -31.69 -32.66
C ARG A 156 3.77 -33.11 -33.22
N VAL A 157 2.77 -33.98 -33.02
CA VAL A 157 2.79 -35.36 -33.53
C VAL A 157 2.72 -35.39 -35.06
N LEU A 158 1.84 -34.58 -35.67
CA LEU A 158 1.72 -34.48 -37.13
C LEU A 158 2.97 -33.90 -37.79
N THR A 159 3.65 -32.96 -37.12
CA THR A 159 4.90 -32.36 -37.62
C THR A 159 6.15 -33.17 -37.28
N GLY A 160 6.07 -34.16 -36.39
CA GLY A 160 7.19 -35.01 -35.93
C GLY A 160 8.03 -35.64 -37.05
N SER A 161 7.59 -36.80 -37.53
CA SER A 161 8.28 -37.54 -38.59
C SER A 161 8.34 -36.80 -39.93
N TYR A 162 7.37 -35.93 -40.20
CA TYR A 162 7.33 -35.14 -41.44
C TYR A 162 8.44 -34.08 -41.50
N LEU A 163 8.65 -33.33 -40.42
CA LEU A 163 9.68 -32.29 -40.36
C LEU A 163 11.08 -32.86 -40.53
N VAL A 164 11.38 -33.96 -39.83
CA VAL A 164 12.69 -34.61 -39.87
C VAL A 164 13.03 -35.05 -41.29
N ASN A 165 12.06 -35.66 -41.97
CA ASN A 165 12.23 -36.08 -43.37
C ASN A 165 12.32 -34.88 -44.34
N ALA A 166 11.50 -33.84 -44.15
CA ALA A 166 11.48 -32.66 -45.01
C ALA A 166 12.76 -31.80 -44.91
N LEU A 167 13.39 -31.74 -43.74
CA LEU A 167 14.67 -31.04 -43.54
C LEU A 167 15.87 -31.85 -44.03
N GLN A 168 15.86 -33.17 -43.88
CA GLN A 168 16.99 -34.03 -44.22
C GLN A 168 17.05 -34.43 -45.70
N GLN A 169 15.91 -34.59 -46.38
CA GLN A 169 15.84 -35.21 -47.71
C GLN A 169 15.26 -34.31 -48.81
N GLY A 170 14.85 -33.08 -48.49
CA GLY A 170 14.29 -32.15 -49.48
C GLY A 170 13.00 -32.63 -50.15
N THR A 171 12.31 -33.60 -49.54
CA THR A 171 11.08 -34.20 -50.07
C THR A 171 9.95 -33.18 -50.13
N ALA A 172 9.23 -33.15 -51.26
CA ALA A 172 8.06 -32.31 -51.45
C ALA A 172 6.88 -32.81 -50.57
N PRO A 173 6.03 -31.90 -50.04
CA PRO A 173 4.81 -32.27 -49.32
C PRO A 173 3.89 -33.11 -50.21
N ALA A 174 3.24 -34.14 -49.65
CA ALA A 174 2.33 -34.99 -50.41
C ALA A 174 0.92 -34.37 -50.53
N THR A 175 0.55 -33.46 -49.63
CA THR A 175 -0.75 -32.78 -49.64
C THR A 175 -0.63 -31.25 -49.45
N PRO A 176 -1.62 -30.45 -49.91
CA PRO A 176 -1.67 -29.01 -49.66
C PRO A 176 -1.65 -28.68 -48.16
N PHE A 177 -2.29 -29.49 -47.33
CA PHE A 177 -2.31 -29.30 -45.88
C PHE A 177 -0.93 -29.51 -45.25
N GLU A 178 -0.21 -30.57 -45.66
CA GLU A 178 1.17 -30.82 -45.22
C GLU A 178 2.14 -29.69 -45.66
N ALA A 179 1.88 -29.04 -46.79
CA ALA A 179 2.65 -27.88 -47.23
C ALA A 179 2.46 -26.67 -46.29
N GLN A 180 1.24 -26.47 -45.79
CA GLN A 180 0.96 -25.41 -44.82
C GLN A 180 1.56 -25.73 -43.45
N LEU A 181 1.42 -26.96 -42.95
CA LEU A 181 2.04 -27.37 -41.68
C LEU A 181 3.56 -27.16 -41.67
N ARG A 182 4.23 -27.46 -42.80
CA ARG A 182 5.66 -27.17 -42.99
C ARG A 182 5.96 -25.69 -42.82
N THR A 183 5.17 -24.84 -43.48
CA THR A 183 5.34 -23.39 -43.48
C THR A 183 5.10 -22.81 -42.09
N ILE A 184 4.08 -23.29 -41.38
CA ILE A 184 3.79 -22.92 -39.99
C ILE A 184 4.96 -23.26 -39.08
N PHE A 185 5.53 -24.46 -39.23
CA PHE A 185 6.66 -24.90 -38.42
C PHE A 185 7.95 -24.12 -38.73
N LEU A 186 8.35 -24.01 -40.00
CA LEU A 186 9.61 -23.36 -40.40
C LEU A 186 9.67 -21.87 -40.03
N ASN A 187 8.51 -21.23 -39.91
CA ASN A 187 8.40 -19.83 -39.54
C ASN A 187 8.23 -19.61 -38.03
N ASP A 188 8.30 -20.67 -37.21
CA ASP A 188 7.97 -20.64 -35.77
C ASP A 188 6.61 -19.99 -35.48
N ALA A 189 5.67 -20.09 -36.43
CA ALA A 189 4.37 -19.44 -36.35
C ALA A 189 3.48 -20.10 -35.28
N PHE A 190 3.82 -21.32 -34.86
CA PHE A 190 3.09 -22.11 -33.88
C PHE A 190 4.05 -22.78 -32.89
N PRO A 191 4.34 -22.15 -31.74
CA PRO A 191 5.34 -22.64 -30.80
C PRO A 191 4.89 -23.93 -30.11
N LEU A 192 5.78 -24.92 -30.05
CA LEU A 192 5.54 -26.22 -29.41
C LEU A 192 6.19 -26.27 -28.03
N SER A 193 5.51 -26.87 -27.06
CA SER A 193 6.02 -27.06 -25.70
C SER A 193 7.16 -28.07 -25.63
N LYS A 194 7.21 -29.01 -26.59
CA LYS A 194 8.25 -30.03 -26.76
C LYS A 194 8.69 -30.07 -28.22
N PRO A 195 9.95 -30.40 -28.51
CA PRO A 195 10.37 -30.61 -29.88
C PRO A 195 9.58 -31.78 -30.52
N PRO A 196 9.45 -31.76 -31.86
CA PRO A 196 8.93 -32.89 -32.61
C PRO A 196 9.77 -34.15 -32.32
N ASP A 197 9.09 -35.28 -32.12
CA ASP A 197 9.73 -36.56 -31.85
C ASP A 197 10.13 -37.23 -33.19
N PRO A 198 11.42 -37.47 -33.45
CA PRO A 198 11.90 -38.06 -34.70
C PRO A 198 11.47 -39.52 -34.87
N ASP A 199 11.22 -40.24 -33.77
CA ASP A 199 10.88 -41.67 -33.78
C ASP A 199 9.36 -41.90 -33.74
N ALA A 200 8.57 -40.82 -33.70
CA ALA A 200 7.11 -40.92 -33.71
C ALA A 200 6.59 -41.47 -35.04
N ARG A 201 5.66 -42.44 -34.95
CA ARG A 201 4.98 -43.02 -36.11
C ARG A 201 4.32 -41.93 -36.95
N ARG A 202 4.49 -41.97 -38.28
CA ARG A 202 3.80 -41.04 -39.20
C ARG A 202 2.30 -41.26 -39.12
N ILE A 203 1.59 -40.21 -38.69
CA ILE A 203 0.12 -40.13 -38.67
C ILE A 203 -0.31 -39.08 -39.67
N THR A 204 -1.30 -39.39 -40.51
CA THR A 204 -1.91 -38.41 -41.43
C THR A 204 -3.24 -37.91 -40.87
N VAL A 205 -3.70 -36.74 -41.32
CA VAL A 205 -4.99 -36.17 -40.88
C VAL A 205 -6.15 -37.14 -41.11
N ALA A 206 -6.10 -37.92 -42.19
CA ALA A 206 -7.11 -38.94 -42.50
C ALA A 206 -7.19 -40.10 -41.48
N GLN A 207 -6.18 -40.25 -40.61
CA GLN A 207 -6.13 -41.26 -39.56
C GLN A 207 -6.56 -40.72 -38.19
N LEU A 208 -6.81 -39.42 -38.09
CA LEU A 208 -7.30 -38.78 -36.87
C LEU A 208 -8.83 -38.93 -36.78
N ASP A 209 -9.35 -39.04 -35.57
CA ASP A 209 -10.78 -38.96 -35.34
C ASP A 209 -11.27 -37.50 -35.47
N ALA A 210 -12.58 -37.33 -35.66
CA ALA A 210 -13.19 -36.02 -35.84
C ALA A 210 -12.94 -35.07 -34.65
N GLU A 211 -12.78 -35.64 -33.46
CA GLU A 211 -12.51 -34.90 -32.23
C GLU A 211 -11.09 -34.30 -32.21
N THR A 212 -10.07 -35.09 -32.56
CA THR A 212 -8.69 -34.64 -32.64
C THR A 212 -8.48 -33.60 -33.76
N ILE A 213 -9.20 -33.75 -34.88
CA ILE A 213 -9.22 -32.76 -35.97
C ILE A 213 -9.81 -31.43 -35.47
N SER A 214 -10.90 -31.47 -34.69
CA SER A 214 -11.52 -30.27 -34.10
C SER A 214 -10.60 -29.56 -33.11
N ASP A 215 -9.83 -30.30 -32.32
CA ASP A 215 -8.86 -29.71 -31.39
C ASP A 215 -7.70 -29.03 -32.10
N LEU A 216 -7.19 -29.65 -33.17
CA LEU A 216 -6.15 -29.06 -34.02
C LEU A 216 -6.64 -27.77 -34.68
N ALA A 217 -7.84 -27.77 -35.27
CA ALA A 217 -8.46 -26.60 -35.86
C ALA A 217 -8.59 -25.45 -34.85
N ARG A 218 -9.07 -25.75 -33.63
CA ARG A 218 -9.20 -24.77 -32.55
C ARG A 218 -7.86 -24.18 -32.11
N ALA A 219 -6.81 -25.01 -32.03
CA ALA A 219 -5.49 -24.53 -31.65
C ALA A 219 -4.91 -23.57 -32.70
N LEU A 220 -5.13 -23.85 -33.99
CA LEU A 220 -4.76 -22.97 -35.10
C LEU A 220 -5.54 -21.66 -35.08
N GLU A 221 -6.85 -21.69 -34.84
CA GLU A 221 -7.69 -20.48 -34.73
C GLU A 221 -7.28 -19.57 -33.57
N VAL A 222 -7.01 -20.14 -32.38
CA VAL A 222 -6.50 -19.37 -31.23
C VAL A 222 -5.19 -18.67 -31.61
N ARG A 223 -4.32 -19.35 -32.36
CA ARG A 223 -3.06 -18.77 -32.80
C ARG A 223 -3.24 -17.68 -33.87
N ASP A 224 -4.20 -17.83 -34.79
CA ASP A 224 -4.55 -16.77 -35.75
C ASP A 224 -4.99 -15.49 -35.01
N VAL A 225 -5.83 -15.62 -33.96
CA VAL A 225 -6.28 -14.50 -33.13
C VAL A 225 -5.13 -13.86 -32.32
N GLU A 226 -4.20 -14.66 -31.79
CA GLU A 226 -3.01 -14.15 -31.10
C GLU A 226 -2.11 -13.34 -32.04
N LEU A 227 -1.80 -13.90 -33.21
CA LEU A 227 -0.92 -13.26 -34.18
C LEU A 227 -1.59 -12.04 -34.84
N SER A 228 -2.92 -12.04 -35.01
CA SER A 228 -3.65 -10.90 -35.56
C SER A 228 -3.66 -9.67 -34.64
N LYS A 229 -3.39 -9.85 -33.34
CA LYS A 229 -3.28 -8.73 -32.38
C LYS A 229 -1.95 -7.97 -32.50
N ILE A 230 -0.97 -8.52 -33.21
CA ILE A 230 0.30 -7.84 -33.47
C ILE A 230 0.00 -6.70 -34.45
N ASP A 231 0.27 -5.45 -34.04
CA ASP A 231 0.08 -4.26 -34.85
C ASP A 231 1.13 -4.22 -35.98
N LEU A 232 0.84 -4.98 -37.03
CA LEU A 232 1.67 -5.10 -38.22
C LEU A 232 1.90 -3.73 -38.89
N PRO A 233 0.91 -2.83 -39.02
CA PRO A 233 1.13 -1.46 -39.47
C PRO A 233 2.14 -0.67 -38.63
N ALA A 234 2.07 -0.74 -37.30
CA ALA A 234 3.02 -0.05 -36.43
C ALA A 234 4.43 -0.64 -36.51
N LEU A 235 4.55 -1.97 -36.62
CA LEU A 235 5.83 -2.65 -36.85
C LEU A 235 6.45 -2.19 -38.18
N GLN A 236 5.67 -2.20 -39.26
CA GLN A 236 6.10 -1.74 -40.58
C GLN A 236 6.47 -0.26 -40.60
N ALA A 237 5.78 0.59 -39.85
CA ALA A 237 6.09 2.01 -39.71
C ALA A 237 7.43 2.23 -39.00
N ARG A 238 7.72 1.45 -37.94
CA ARG A 238 9.02 1.50 -37.25
C ARG A 238 10.17 1.08 -38.16
N ILE A 239 9.99 0.01 -38.93
CA ILE A 239 11.01 -0.46 -39.88
C ILE A 239 11.26 0.58 -40.97
N ARG A 240 10.20 1.16 -41.54
CA ARG A 240 10.32 2.26 -42.52
C ARG A 240 11.00 3.50 -41.94
N SER A 241 10.74 3.84 -40.68
CA SER A 241 11.41 4.98 -40.02
C SER A 241 12.91 4.78 -39.81
N ALA A 242 13.39 3.53 -39.83
CA ALA A 242 14.81 3.19 -39.81
C ALA A 242 15.46 3.22 -41.21
N GLY A 243 14.74 3.62 -42.26
CA GLY A 243 15.25 3.74 -43.63
C GLY A 243 15.34 2.41 -44.40
N ILE A 244 14.71 1.35 -43.89
CA ILE A 244 14.77 0.01 -44.49
C ILE A 244 13.48 -0.25 -45.30
N ASP A 245 13.61 -0.49 -46.61
CA ASP A 245 12.52 -0.98 -47.45
C ASP A 245 12.60 -2.51 -47.57
N CYS A 246 11.85 -3.20 -46.71
CA CYS A 246 11.88 -4.66 -46.67
C CYS A 246 11.45 -5.32 -47.98
N ARG A 247 10.62 -4.67 -48.81
CA ARG A 247 10.22 -5.25 -50.10
C ARG A 247 11.37 -5.26 -51.09
N ALA A 248 12.14 -4.18 -51.13
CA ALA A 248 13.32 -4.07 -51.97
C ALA A 248 14.46 -4.98 -51.48
N GLU A 249 14.70 -5.02 -50.16
CA GLU A 249 15.76 -5.84 -49.56
C GLU A 249 15.52 -7.34 -49.74
N LEU A 250 14.27 -7.79 -49.55
CA LEU A 250 13.90 -9.19 -49.78
C LEU A 250 14.04 -9.57 -51.27
N ALA A 251 13.74 -8.67 -52.19
CA ALA A 251 13.91 -8.90 -53.63
C ALA A 251 15.38 -8.95 -54.06
N ALA A 252 16.24 -8.14 -53.44
CA ALA A 252 17.67 -8.06 -53.79
C ALA A 252 18.52 -9.16 -53.14
N GLN A 253 18.23 -9.52 -51.89
CA GLN A 253 19.13 -10.36 -51.07
C GLN A 253 18.48 -11.68 -50.61
N GLY A 254 17.17 -11.84 -50.76
CA GLY A 254 16.43 -13.04 -50.37
C GLY A 254 16.72 -13.44 -48.91
N ALA A 255 17.28 -14.64 -48.73
CA ALA A 255 17.61 -15.19 -47.42
C ALA A 255 18.72 -14.45 -46.65
N ARG A 256 19.44 -13.51 -47.29
CA ARG A 256 20.47 -12.67 -46.66
C ARG A 256 19.97 -11.27 -46.26
N ALA A 257 18.67 -11.00 -46.42
CA ALA A 257 18.08 -9.72 -46.07
C ALA A 257 18.21 -9.40 -44.55
N PRO A 258 18.06 -8.12 -44.14
CA PRO A 258 18.13 -7.72 -42.74
C PRO A 258 17.15 -8.48 -41.85
N GLU A 259 17.56 -8.81 -40.62
CA GLU A 259 16.78 -9.58 -39.64
C GLU A 259 15.35 -9.04 -39.39
N PRO A 260 15.11 -7.71 -39.30
CA PRO A 260 13.76 -7.17 -39.14
C PRO A 260 12.83 -7.51 -40.32
N CYS A 261 13.36 -7.54 -41.55
CA CYS A 261 12.59 -7.86 -42.75
C CYS A 261 12.31 -9.36 -42.87
N LEU A 262 13.28 -10.20 -42.47
CA LEU A 262 13.08 -11.64 -42.38
C LEU A 262 12.05 -11.98 -41.30
N ALA A 263 12.06 -11.30 -40.16
CA ALA A 263 11.08 -11.49 -39.09
C ALA A 263 9.66 -11.09 -39.53
N GLU A 264 9.51 -9.95 -40.22
CA GLU A 264 8.24 -9.54 -40.81
C GLU A 264 7.72 -10.57 -41.82
N GLN A 265 8.59 -11.06 -42.71
CA GLN A 265 8.23 -12.06 -43.71
C GLN A 265 7.78 -13.39 -43.05
N ARG A 266 8.50 -13.87 -42.04
CA ARG A 266 8.12 -15.09 -41.28
C ARG A 266 6.76 -14.92 -40.62
N LEU A 267 6.46 -13.76 -40.05
CA LEU A 267 5.18 -13.48 -39.41
C LEU A 267 4.02 -13.49 -40.42
N ILE A 268 4.16 -12.79 -41.55
CA ILE A 268 3.14 -12.73 -42.60
C ILE A 268 2.89 -14.12 -43.22
N SER A 269 3.97 -14.82 -43.56
CA SER A 269 3.87 -16.16 -44.15
C SER A 269 3.34 -17.21 -43.15
N GLY A 270 3.72 -17.11 -41.88
CA GLY A 270 3.17 -17.92 -40.80
C GLY A 270 1.66 -17.72 -40.60
N LEU A 271 1.20 -16.48 -40.53
CA LEU A 271 -0.22 -16.15 -40.39
C LEU A 271 -1.03 -16.59 -41.62
N GLY A 272 -0.50 -16.40 -42.83
CA GLY A 272 -1.11 -16.90 -44.06
C GLY A 272 -1.24 -18.44 -44.07
N ALA A 273 -0.19 -19.13 -43.64
CA ALA A 273 -0.20 -20.59 -43.59
C ALA A 273 -1.18 -21.16 -42.56
N ILE A 274 -1.32 -20.52 -41.39
CA ILE A 274 -2.32 -20.90 -40.38
C ILE A 274 -3.74 -20.79 -40.96
N ARG A 275 -4.07 -19.67 -41.62
CA ARG A 275 -5.40 -19.48 -42.23
C ARG A 275 -5.71 -20.52 -43.31
N GLN A 276 -4.75 -20.78 -44.19
CA GLN A 276 -4.91 -21.80 -45.23
C GLN A 276 -5.01 -23.21 -44.64
N ALA A 277 -4.29 -23.51 -43.56
CA ALA A 277 -4.42 -24.78 -42.86
C ALA A 277 -5.82 -24.95 -42.24
N ILE A 278 -6.41 -23.88 -41.69
CA ILE A 278 -7.79 -23.90 -41.16
C ILE A 278 -8.80 -24.18 -42.29
N GLU A 279 -8.68 -23.49 -43.43
CA GLU A 279 -9.55 -23.70 -44.59
C GLU A 279 -9.47 -25.15 -45.13
N LEU A 280 -8.27 -25.72 -45.17
CA LEU A 280 -8.03 -27.08 -45.66
C LEU A 280 -8.50 -28.19 -44.72
N LEU A 281 -8.75 -27.91 -43.45
CA LEU A 281 -9.29 -28.89 -42.50
C LEU A 281 -10.78 -29.17 -42.74
N ASP A 282 -11.50 -28.28 -43.44
CA ASP A 282 -12.93 -28.37 -43.79
C ASP A 282 -13.86 -28.77 -42.61
N THR A 283 -13.41 -28.53 -41.38
CA THR A 283 -14.20 -28.74 -40.17
C THR A 283 -14.60 -27.38 -39.62
N PRO A 284 -15.89 -26.99 -39.66
CA PRO A 284 -16.33 -25.77 -39.03
C PRO A 284 -16.07 -25.86 -37.51
N PHE A 285 -15.56 -24.78 -36.93
CA PHE A 285 -15.45 -24.65 -35.48
C PHE A 285 -16.83 -24.86 -34.84
N ALA A 286 -17.00 -26.00 -34.17
CA ALA A 286 -18.16 -26.29 -33.35
C ALA A 286 -17.82 -25.93 -31.89
N PRO A 287 -18.13 -24.71 -31.41
CA PRO A 287 -17.84 -24.33 -30.02
C PRO A 287 -18.52 -25.25 -29.00
N ALA A 288 -19.64 -25.85 -29.40
CA ALA A 288 -20.53 -26.64 -28.56
C ALA A 288 -20.24 -28.15 -28.52
N GLN A 289 -19.35 -28.69 -29.35
CA GLN A 289 -19.02 -30.13 -29.29
C GLN A 289 -18.00 -30.40 -28.17
N PRO A 290 -18.31 -31.29 -27.20
CA PRO A 290 -17.42 -31.61 -26.10
C PRO A 290 -16.31 -32.53 -26.61
N ALA A 291 -15.18 -31.95 -26.98
CA ALA A 291 -13.96 -32.70 -27.27
C ALA A 291 -13.35 -33.21 -25.96
N GLY A 292 -13.92 -34.26 -25.35
CA GLY A 292 -13.33 -34.98 -24.22
C GLY A 292 -13.13 -34.15 -22.95
N VAL A 293 -13.73 -32.95 -22.89
CA VAL A 293 -13.83 -32.09 -21.70
C VAL A 293 -15.29 -31.94 -21.34
N TYR A 294 -15.66 -32.42 -20.16
CA TYR A 294 -16.98 -32.28 -19.59
C TYR A 294 -16.99 -31.12 -18.61
N ARG A 295 -18.02 -30.28 -18.68
CA ARG A 295 -18.25 -29.18 -17.74
C ARG A 295 -19.54 -29.42 -16.96
N SER A 296 -19.52 -29.12 -15.66
CA SER A 296 -20.74 -28.95 -14.87
C SER A 296 -21.07 -27.47 -14.78
N ALA A 297 -22.33 -27.11 -15.01
CA ALA A 297 -22.78 -25.73 -14.90
C ALA A 297 -22.77 -25.28 -13.43
N ALA A 298 -22.44 -24.02 -13.21
CA ALA A 298 -22.43 -23.41 -11.91
C ALA A 298 -23.86 -23.28 -11.36
N ALA A 299 -24.07 -23.68 -10.11
CA ALA A 299 -25.34 -23.45 -9.43
C ALA A 299 -25.42 -22.00 -8.91
N ALA A 300 -26.62 -21.40 -8.96
CA ALA A 300 -26.85 -20.11 -8.31
C ALA A 300 -26.59 -20.24 -6.79
N PRO A 301 -25.74 -19.38 -6.20
CA PRO A 301 -25.46 -19.47 -4.77
C PRO A 301 -26.72 -19.17 -3.96
N GLY A 302 -27.09 -20.12 -3.09
CA GLY A 302 -28.26 -19.99 -2.21
C GLY A 302 -28.03 -19.16 -0.95
N ALA A 303 -26.77 -18.84 -0.62
CA ALA A 303 -26.41 -18.05 0.55
C ALA A 303 -25.20 -17.15 0.27
N GLU A 304 -25.23 -15.96 0.87
CA GLU A 304 -24.06 -15.07 0.94
C GLU A 304 -22.97 -15.66 1.85
N ILE A 305 -21.71 -15.27 1.65
CA ILE A 305 -20.65 -15.60 2.61
C ILE A 305 -21.02 -14.95 3.95
N ALA A 306 -21.05 -15.75 5.03
CA ALA A 306 -21.39 -15.27 6.35
C ALA A 306 -20.52 -14.05 6.73
N ARG A 307 -21.16 -12.88 6.83
CA ARG A 307 -20.52 -11.67 7.30
C ARG A 307 -20.11 -11.85 8.77
N TYR A 308 -18.83 -11.74 9.07
CA TYR A 308 -18.33 -11.66 10.45
C TYR A 308 -18.66 -10.30 11.12
N THR A 309 -19.72 -9.61 10.71
CA THR A 309 -20.08 -8.26 11.17
C THR A 309 -20.38 -8.23 12.67
N ALA A 310 -21.22 -9.14 13.15
CA ALA A 310 -21.55 -9.27 14.57
C ALA A 310 -20.33 -9.57 15.46
N PRO A 311 -19.48 -10.58 15.17
CA PRO A 311 -18.29 -10.83 15.98
C PRO A 311 -17.25 -9.70 15.88
N LEU A 312 -17.11 -9.00 14.74
CA LEU A 312 -16.20 -7.85 14.61
C LEU A 312 -16.69 -6.63 15.41
N LEU A 313 -17.99 -6.36 15.41
CA LEU A 313 -18.57 -5.30 16.26
C LEU A 313 -18.43 -5.65 17.74
N ALA A 314 -18.66 -6.92 18.12
CA ALA A 314 -18.44 -7.40 19.48
C ALA A 314 -16.98 -7.29 19.93
N LEU A 315 -16.04 -7.58 19.03
CA LEU A 315 -14.62 -7.39 19.29
C LEU A 315 -14.29 -5.90 19.51
N ALA A 316 -14.82 -5.00 18.67
CA ALA A 316 -14.60 -3.57 18.79
C ALA A 316 -15.14 -3.02 20.13
N THR A 317 -16.32 -3.45 20.57
CA THR A 317 -16.89 -3.05 21.86
C THR A 317 -16.09 -3.60 23.04
N LEU A 318 -15.65 -4.87 22.98
CA LEU A 318 -14.79 -5.48 23.98
C LEU A 318 -13.45 -4.75 24.12
N VAL A 319 -12.82 -4.38 23.01
CA VAL A 319 -11.56 -3.61 23.01
C VAL A 319 -11.79 -2.22 23.62
N GLY A 320 -12.87 -1.52 23.23
CA GLY A 320 -13.22 -0.22 23.81
C GLY A 320 -13.47 -0.29 25.32
N LEU A 321 -14.18 -1.33 25.79
CA LEU A 321 -14.42 -1.58 27.21
C LEU A 321 -13.13 -1.90 27.96
N ALA A 322 -12.28 -2.78 27.42
CA ALA A 322 -11.00 -3.15 28.04
C ALA A 322 -10.08 -1.93 28.18
N PHE A 323 -10.00 -1.09 27.15
CA PHE A 323 -9.20 0.14 27.18
C PHE A 323 -9.75 1.16 28.19
N GLY A 324 -11.07 1.37 28.20
CA GLY A 324 -11.71 2.26 29.18
C GLY A 324 -11.52 1.77 30.62
N ALA A 325 -11.66 0.47 30.87
CA ALA A 325 -11.45 -0.15 32.18
C ALA A 325 -9.99 -0.05 32.64
N ALA A 326 -9.02 -0.22 31.72
CA ALA A 326 -7.61 0.00 32.00
C ALA A 326 -7.33 1.47 32.38
N GLY A 327 -7.92 2.44 31.67
CA GLY A 327 -7.80 3.86 32.01
C GLY A 327 -8.31 4.19 33.41
N VAL A 328 -9.46 3.62 33.80
CA VAL A 328 -10.02 3.77 35.15
C VAL A 328 -9.12 3.11 36.22
N ALA A 329 -8.55 1.93 35.92
CA ALA A 329 -7.62 1.25 36.82
C ALA A 329 -6.34 2.08 37.04
N VAL A 330 -5.85 2.75 36.00
CA VAL A 330 -4.70 3.66 36.08
C VAL A 330 -5.03 4.90 36.91
N ASP A 331 -6.18 5.57 36.69
CA ASP A 331 -6.59 6.73 37.50
C ASP A 331 -6.70 6.37 38.99
N ARG A 332 -7.29 5.21 39.32
CA ARG A 332 -7.43 4.74 40.70
C ARG A 332 -6.10 4.37 41.38
N SER A 333 -5.13 3.85 40.62
CA SER A 333 -3.83 3.42 41.16
C SER A 333 -2.81 4.55 41.24
N ALA A 334 -2.77 5.44 40.25
CA ALA A 334 -1.79 6.52 40.16
C ALA A 334 -2.32 7.87 40.67
N GLY A 335 -3.63 8.02 40.89
CA GLY A 335 -4.24 9.26 41.33
C GLY A 335 -4.07 10.39 40.31
N VAL A 336 -4.23 10.09 39.02
CA VAL A 336 -3.93 11.04 37.91
C VAL A 336 -4.69 12.35 38.10
N MET A 337 -5.99 12.28 38.41
CA MET A 337 -6.79 13.49 38.64
C MET A 337 -6.34 14.29 39.88
N ALA A 338 -5.84 13.64 40.93
CA ALA A 338 -5.32 14.32 42.11
C ALA A 338 -4.02 15.07 41.76
N LYS A 339 -3.13 14.46 40.99
CA LYS A 339 -1.91 15.10 40.51
C LYS A 339 -2.16 16.24 39.52
N LEU A 340 -3.11 16.07 38.60
CA LEU A 340 -3.53 17.17 37.72
C LEU A 340 -4.08 18.35 38.53
N ARG A 341 -4.85 18.08 39.59
CA ARG A 341 -5.34 19.12 40.51
C ARG A 341 -4.20 19.78 41.29
N GLU A 342 -3.18 19.02 41.69
CA GLU A 342 -1.98 19.56 42.33
C GLU A 342 -1.21 20.48 41.38
N ILE A 343 -0.90 20.04 40.16
CA ILE A 343 -0.23 20.87 39.13
C ILE A 343 -1.05 22.14 38.86
N TRP A 344 -2.38 22.02 38.75
CA TRP A 344 -3.28 23.16 38.56
C TRP A 344 -3.27 24.15 39.73
N ALA A 345 -3.06 23.68 40.97
CA ALA A 345 -2.89 24.55 42.12
C ALA A 345 -1.65 25.46 41.98
N TYR A 346 -0.59 24.96 41.33
CA TYR A 346 0.64 25.71 41.03
C TYR A 346 0.61 26.48 39.69
N ARG A 347 -0.57 26.70 39.08
CA ARG A 347 -0.70 27.44 37.80
C ARG A 347 -0.06 28.82 37.81
N GLU A 348 -0.09 29.54 38.94
CA GLU A 348 0.53 30.86 39.05
C GLU A 348 2.05 30.78 38.99
N LEU A 349 2.66 29.76 39.61
CA LEU A 349 4.08 29.48 39.48
C LEU A 349 4.43 29.11 38.03
N ILE A 350 3.63 28.25 37.39
CA ILE A 350 3.83 27.84 36.00
C ILE A 350 3.82 29.06 35.08
N VAL A 351 2.79 29.90 35.17
CA VAL A 351 2.67 31.12 34.36
C VAL A 351 3.85 32.06 34.60
N ASN A 352 4.24 32.29 35.86
CA ASN A 352 5.38 33.13 36.19
C ASN A 352 6.70 32.59 35.63
N LEU A 353 6.93 31.28 35.70
CA LEU A 353 8.13 30.65 35.15
C LEU A 353 8.15 30.69 33.62
N VAL A 354 7.01 30.46 32.95
CA VAL A 354 6.88 30.58 31.48
C VAL A 354 7.16 32.02 31.03
N LEU A 355 6.53 33.01 31.68
CA LEU A 355 6.76 34.43 31.36
C LEU A 355 8.18 34.89 31.66
N ARG A 356 8.83 34.30 32.67
CA ARG A 356 10.24 34.54 32.97
C ARG A 356 11.13 33.95 31.87
N ASP A 357 10.87 32.71 31.43
CA ASP A 357 11.65 32.05 30.38
C ASP A 357 11.59 32.85 29.07
N MET A 358 10.38 33.28 28.68
CA MET A 358 10.18 34.18 27.54
C MET A 358 10.95 35.49 27.69
N ARG A 359 10.86 36.15 28.86
CA ARG A 359 11.59 37.39 29.11
C ARG A 359 13.09 37.21 29.01
N VAL A 360 13.65 36.14 29.59
CA VAL A 360 15.09 35.86 29.55
C VAL A 360 15.56 35.65 28.12
N ARG A 361 14.81 34.92 27.29
CA ARG A 361 15.15 34.68 25.87
C ARG A 361 15.25 35.97 25.04
N TYR A 362 14.44 36.98 25.34
CA TYR A 362 14.43 38.25 24.60
C TYR A 362 15.14 39.40 25.31
N LYS A 363 15.66 39.19 26.53
CA LYS A 363 16.31 40.23 27.33
C LYS A 363 17.65 40.62 26.69
N GLY A 364 17.85 41.91 26.44
CA GLY A 364 19.10 42.45 25.91
C GLY A 364 19.26 42.34 24.38
N SER A 365 18.22 41.92 23.65
CA SER A 365 18.24 41.91 22.18
C SER A 365 17.65 43.20 21.60
N ALA A 366 18.38 43.85 20.67
CA ALA A 366 17.99 45.14 20.07
C ALA A 366 16.63 45.10 19.35
N LEU A 367 16.28 43.97 18.71
CA LEU A 367 14.98 43.76 18.06
C LEU A 367 13.99 42.95 18.93
N GLY A 368 14.43 42.43 20.08
CA GLY A 368 13.58 41.66 21.00
C GLY A 368 12.84 40.51 20.30
N TYR A 369 11.51 40.52 20.42
CA TYR A 369 10.61 39.53 19.83
C TYR A 369 10.70 39.44 18.28
N LEU A 370 10.97 40.56 17.60
CA LEU A 370 11.01 40.60 16.14
C LEU A 370 12.05 39.62 15.56
N TRP A 371 13.10 39.27 16.31
CA TRP A 371 14.07 38.24 15.88
C TRP A 371 13.46 36.88 15.62
N THR A 372 12.45 36.48 16.41
CA THR A 372 11.76 35.19 16.21
C THR A 372 10.96 35.14 14.93
N GLN A 373 10.49 36.31 14.47
CA GLN A 373 9.70 36.45 13.25
C GLN A 373 10.60 36.67 12.03
N LEU A 374 11.73 37.37 12.23
CA LEU A 374 12.69 37.71 11.18
C LEU A 374 13.47 36.47 10.68
N ALA A 375 13.82 35.54 11.58
CA ALA A 375 14.59 34.36 11.17
C ALA A 375 13.83 33.44 10.19
N PRO A 376 12.56 33.04 10.45
CA PRO A 376 11.77 32.28 9.47
C PRO A 376 11.54 33.04 8.16
N LEU A 377 11.37 34.36 8.23
CA LEU A 377 11.22 35.25 7.07
C LEU A 377 12.44 35.25 6.16
N LEU A 378 13.62 35.48 6.73
CA LEU A 378 14.88 35.50 6.00
C LEU A 378 15.19 34.13 5.41
N LEU A 379 14.98 33.07 6.19
CA LEU A 379 15.15 31.69 5.74
C LEU A 379 14.21 31.36 4.57
N MET A 380 12.96 31.84 4.61
CA MET A 380 12.05 31.72 3.49
C MET A 380 12.56 32.46 2.26
N LEU A 381 13.01 33.71 2.40
CA LEU A 381 13.51 34.52 1.28
C LEU A 381 14.69 33.81 0.61
N VAL A 382 15.61 33.27 1.41
CA VAL A 382 16.73 32.45 0.94
C VAL A 382 16.22 31.21 0.20
N PHE A 383 15.32 30.42 0.78
CA PHE A 383 14.81 29.21 0.13
C PHE A 383 13.97 29.48 -1.11
N TRP A 384 13.13 30.52 -1.08
CA TRP A 384 12.41 30.98 -2.26
C TRP A 384 13.38 31.38 -3.35
N PHE A 385 14.43 32.17 -3.06
CA PHE A 385 15.44 32.54 -4.05
C PHE A 385 16.18 31.31 -4.60
N VAL A 386 16.62 30.40 -3.72
CA VAL A 386 17.34 29.18 -4.12
C VAL A 386 16.47 28.26 -4.98
N PHE A 387 15.25 27.95 -4.57
CA PHE A 387 14.38 27.01 -5.29
C PHE A 387 13.53 27.64 -6.41
N SER A 388 13.55 28.96 -6.57
CA SER A 388 12.95 29.62 -7.74
C SER A 388 13.99 30.00 -8.80
N ARG A 389 15.22 30.36 -8.40
CA ARG A 389 16.26 30.85 -9.31
C ARG A 389 17.40 29.87 -9.55
N LEU A 390 17.78 29.06 -8.57
CA LEU A 390 18.97 28.18 -8.65
C LEU A 390 18.60 26.70 -8.90
N LEU A 391 17.48 26.22 -8.36
CA LEU A 391 17.05 24.82 -8.42
C LEU A 391 15.58 24.73 -8.87
N SER A 392 15.29 24.12 -10.01
CA SER A 392 13.91 23.83 -10.45
C SER A 392 13.33 22.65 -9.65
N SER A 393 12.80 22.93 -8.45
CA SER A 393 12.16 21.89 -7.63
C SER A 393 10.83 21.43 -8.24
N SER A 394 10.53 20.14 -8.16
CA SER A 394 9.25 19.55 -8.61
C SER A 394 8.08 19.84 -7.66
N ILE A 395 8.33 20.40 -6.47
CA ILE A 395 7.33 20.64 -5.41
C ILE A 395 6.74 22.05 -5.56
N SER A 396 5.44 22.14 -5.82
CA SER A 396 4.72 23.42 -5.82
C SER A 396 4.72 24.04 -4.42
N MET A 397 5.00 25.34 -4.31
CA MET A 397 5.06 26.10 -3.05
C MET A 397 6.06 25.55 -2.01
N PHE A 398 7.25 25.13 -2.44
CA PHE A 398 8.31 24.60 -1.56
C PHE A 398 8.65 25.48 -0.33
N PRO A 399 8.71 26.82 -0.41
CA PRO A 399 9.00 27.65 0.78
C PRO A 399 7.96 27.49 1.90
N VAL A 400 6.68 27.38 1.55
CA VAL A 400 5.60 27.15 2.52
C VAL A 400 5.71 25.74 3.12
N PHE A 401 6.06 24.76 2.28
CA PHE A 401 6.19 23.36 2.69
C PHE A 401 7.28 23.19 3.75
N LEU A 402 8.39 23.90 3.54
CA LEU A 402 9.53 23.93 4.45
C LEU A 402 9.20 24.67 5.73
N ILE A 403 8.61 25.87 5.67
CA ILE A 403 8.29 26.66 6.89
C ILE A 403 7.37 25.89 7.83
N ILE A 404 6.32 25.25 7.33
CA ILE A 404 5.40 24.47 8.17
C ILE A 404 6.16 23.36 8.89
N GLY A 405 6.95 22.58 8.15
CA GLY A 405 7.76 21.50 8.72
C GLY A 405 8.77 22.01 9.74
N LEU A 406 9.44 23.12 9.43
CA LEU A 406 10.47 23.70 10.29
C LEU A 406 9.89 24.28 11.57
N LEU A 407 8.72 24.94 11.50
CA LEU A 407 8.04 25.50 12.66
C LEU A 407 7.66 24.41 13.66
N VAL A 408 7.03 23.34 13.17
CA VAL A 408 6.61 22.18 13.97
C VAL A 408 7.83 21.46 14.54
N TRP A 409 8.90 21.32 13.76
CA TRP A 409 10.15 20.74 14.22
C TRP A 409 10.85 21.59 15.28
N ASN A 410 10.92 22.92 15.09
CA ASN A 410 11.54 23.83 16.05
C ASN A 410 10.83 23.79 17.40
N PHE A 411 9.49 23.72 17.40
CA PHE A 411 8.74 23.50 18.64
C PHE A 411 9.19 22.20 19.35
N CYS A 412 9.34 21.10 18.60
CA CYS A 412 9.86 19.84 19.15
C CYS A 412 11.27 19.99 19.71
N ASN A 413 12.18 20.59 18.94
CA ASN A 413 13.57 20.78 19.33
C ASN A 413 13.71 21.63 20.60
N GLU A 414 13.04 22.79 20.64
CA GLU A 414 13.08 23.66 21.81
C GLU A 414 12.47 23.01 23.06
N ALA A 415 11.35 22.30 22.90
CA ALA A 415 10.67 21.65 24.01
C ALA A 415 11.50 20.51 24.61
N VAL A 416 12.14 19.68 23.77
CA VAL A 416 12.92 18.52 24.22
C VAL A 416 14.28 18.94 24.78
N VAL A 417 15.02 19.81 24.08
CA VAL A 417 16.34 20.28 24.54
C VAL A 417 16.21 21.18 25.76
N GLY A 418 15.25 22.12 25.75
CA GLY A 418 14.96 22.96 26.91
C GLY A 418 14.42 22.13 28.08
N GLY A 419 13.55 21.16 27.80
CA GLY A 419 13.03 20.22 28.78
C GLY A 419 14.15 19.44 29.48
N ALA A 420 15.12 18.94 28.72
CA ALA A 420 16.27 18.23 29.26
C ALA A 420 17.10 19.06 30.26
N ARG A 421 17.29 20.36 29.98
CA ARG A 421 18.07 21.27 30.84
C ARG A 421 17.26 21.86 31.99
N SER A 422 15.92 21.86 31.88
CA SER A 422 15.01 22.58 32.77
C SER A 422 15.25 22.34 34.26
N VAL A 423 15.59 21.12 34.66
CA VAL A 423 15.82 20.76 36.07
C VAL A 423 17.18 21.28 36.55
N LEU A 424 18.22 21.19 35.72
CA LEU A 424 19.57 21.67 36.03
C LEU A 424 19.60 23.21 36.10
N ASP A 425 18.96 23.89 35.15
CA ASP A 425 18.93 25.35 35.09
C ASP A 425 18.16 25.97 36.28
N ASN A 426 17.22 25.21 36.85
CA ASN A 426 16.40 25.63 37.98
C ASN A 426 16.82 24.98 39.31
N ALA A 427 18.02 24.42 39.40
CA ALA A 427 18.59 23.78 40.59
C ALA A 427 18.39 24.61 41.87
N ASN A 428 18.67 25.92 41.80
CA ASN A 428 18.55 26.85 42.93
C ASN A 428 17.11 26.97 43.45
N LEU A 429 16.11 26.87 42.56
CA LEU A 429 14.70 26.94 42.95
C LEU A 429 14.28 25.64 43.65
N ILE A 430 14.73 24.48 43.13
CA ILE A 430 14.46 23.15 43.70
C ILE A 430 15.01 23.04 45.13
N LYS A 431 16.21 23.59 45.39
CA LYS A 431 16.86 23.53 46.71
C LYS A 431 16.21 24.45 47.75
N LYS A 432 15.43 25.46 47.34
CA LYS A 432 14.92 26.52 48.22
C LYS A 432 13.41 26.46 48.49
N VAL A 433 12.62 25.92 47.56
CA VAL A 433 11.15 25.96 47.63
C VAL A 433 10.60 24.57 47.32
N PHE A 434 9.62 24.11 48.10
CA PHE A 434 8.90 22.88 47.83
C PHE A 434 7.81 23.11 46.78
N PHE A 435 7.88 22.39 45.66
CA PHE A 435 6.86 22.34 44.61
C PHE A 435 7.02 21.05 43.79
N PRO A 436 5.99 20.60 43.05
CA PRO A 436 6.09 19.41 42.20
C PRO A 436 7.13 19.61 41.08
N ARG A 437 8.22 18.84 41.13
CA ARG A 437 9.39 18.99 40.24
C ARG A 437 9.06 18.80 38.75
N GLU A 438 8.00 18.07 38.45
CA GLU A 438 7.46 17.88 37.09
C GLU A 438 6.98 19.18 36.41
N VAL A 439 6.78 20.25 37.19
CA VAL A 439 6.47 21.58 36.66
C VAL A 439 7.62 22.13 35.80
N LEU A 440 8.89 21.84 36.11
CA LEU A 440 10.01 22.46 35.39
C LEU A 440 10.11 22.01 33.91
N PRO A 441 10.05 20.69 33.59
CA PRO A 441 10.01 20.27 32.19
C PRO A 441 8.74 20.74 31.49
N LEU A 442 7.59 20.77 32.17
CA LEU A 442 6.33 21.26 31.60
C LEU A 442 6.39 22.75 31.25
N VAL A 443 7.02 23.58 32.10
CA VAL A 443 7.26 25.00 31.81
C VAL A 443 8.05 25.16 30.52
N SER A 444 9.08 24.33 30.29
CA SER A 444 9.84 24.38 29.03
C SER A 444 8.97 24.06 27.81
N VAL A 445 8.10 23.05 27.90
CA VAL A 445 7.19 22.70 26.79
C VAL A 445 6.17 23.81 26.55
N LEU A 446 5.59 24.39 27.61
CA LEU A 446 4.63 25.50 27.51
C LEU A 446 5.28 26.78 26.97
N ALA A 447 6.52 27.08 27.36
CA ALA A 447 7.30 28.18 26.83
C ALA A 447 7.55 28.01 25.32
N SER A 448 7.95 26.82 24.88
CA SER A 448 8.12 26.52 23.45
C SER A 448 6.79 26.50 22.68
N LEU A 449 5.70 26.06 23.30
CA LEU A 449 4.35 26.12 22.70
C LEU A 449 3.93 27.57 22.49
N LEU A 450 4.17 28.45 23.47
CA LEU A 450 3.88 29.87 23.35
C LEU A 450 4.70 30.49 22.21
N ASN A 451 6.00 30.15 22.11
CA ASN A 451 6.85 30.59 21.01
C ASN A 451 6.29 30.14 19.65
N PHE A 452 5.88 28.86 19.53
CA PHE A 452 5.23 28.35 18.32
C PHE A 452 3.93 29.10 17.97
N VAL A 453 3.05 29.32 18.97
CA VAL A 453 1.80 30.05 18.79
C VAL A 453 2.04 31.49 18.35
N LEU A 454 3.08 32.14 18.91
CA LEU A 454 3.51 33.47 18.52
C LEU A 454 4.09 33.51 17.08
N SER A 455 4.63 32.41 16.57
CA SER A 455 5.08 32.30 15.18
C SER A 455 3.96 31.97 14.17
N LEU A 456 2.78 31.51 14.62
CA LEU A 456 1.67 31.18 13.74
C LEU A 456 1.18 32.36 12.88
N PRO A 457 0.98 33.59 13.41
CA PRO A 457 0.54 34.71 12.59
C PRO A 457 1.46 34.99 11.40
N MET A 458 2.78 34.94 11.63
CA MET A 458 3.77 35.14 10.58
C MET A 458 3.73 34.02 9.54
N MET A 459 3.58 32.77 9.96
CA MET A 459 3.37 31.65 9.05
C MET A 459 2.11 31.87 8.19
N PHE A 460 0.98 32.27 8.78
CA PHE A 460 -0.26 32.55 8.03
C PHE A 460 -0.11 33.74 7.07
N VAL A 461 0.56 34.82 7.47
CA VAL A 461 0.88 35.95 6.59
C VAL A 461 1.73 35.48 5.40
N LEU A 462 2.75 34.67 5.65
CA LEU A 462 3.62 34.14 4.59
C LEU A 462 2.88 33.22 3.63
N MET A 463 2.03 32.34 4.15
CA MET A 463 1.14 31.51 3.33
C MET A 463 0.24 32.38 2.46
N ALA A 464 -0.40 33.40 3.04
CA ALA A 464 -1.25 34.32 2.28
C ALA A 464 -0.49 35.06 1.17
N LEU A 465 0.75 35.50 1.41
CA LEU A 465 1.58 36.19 0.42
C LEU A 465 1.97 35.29 -0.76
N VAL A 466 2.43 34.06 -0.49
CA VAL A 466 2.82 33.10 -1.55
C VAL A 466 1.60 32.66 -2.35
N GLN A 467 0.46 32.52 -1.68
CA GLN A 467 -0.78 32.04 -2.28
C GLN A 467 -1.53 33.13 -3.06
N LEU A 468 -1.35 34.41 -2.73
CA LEU A 468 -1.81 35.51 -3.60
C LEU A 468 -1.15 35.48 -4.99
N GLY A 469 0.08 34.96 -5.07
CA GLY A 469 0.82 34.81 -6.34
C GLY A 469 0.55 33.53 -7.12
N THR A 470 -0.12 32.53 -6.52
CA THR A 470 -0.39 31.22 -7.12
C THR A 470 -1.85 30.83 -6.87
N LEU A 471 -2.71 30.93 -7.90
CA LEU A 471 -4.18 30.76 -7.91
C LEU A 471 -4.75 29.56 -7.10
N GLY A 472 -4.70 29.59 -5.77
CA GLY A 472 -5.24 28.57 -4.89
C GLY A 472 -5.93 29.20 -3.68
N ARG A 473 -7.16 28.78 -3.36
CA ARG A 473 -7.91 29.29 -2.20
C ARG A 473 -7.56 28.51 -0.94
N LEU A 474 -7.11 29.18 0.12
CA LEU A 474 -6.96 28.60 1.45
C LEU A 474 -8.33 28.31 2.06
N ASN A 475 -8.53 27.10 2.59
CA ASN A 475 -9.76 26.74 3.29
C ASN A 475 -9.62 27.00 4.80
N PHE A 476 -9.62 28.29 5.17
CA PHE A 476 -9.38 28.76 6.56
C PHE A 476 -10.30 28.14 7.62
N ALA A 477 -11.52 27.74 7.25
CA ALA A 477 -12.53 27.28 8.20
C ALA A 477 -12.14 25.98 8.93
N TRP A 478 -11.54 25.02 8.22
CA TRP A 478 -11.20 23.71 8.80
C TRP A 478 -9.84 23.72 9.51
N THR A 479 -8.92 24.57 9.06
CA THR A 479 -7.60 24.76 9.66
C THR A 479 -7.68 25.23 11.11
N ILE A 480 -8.53 26.21 11.39
CA ILE A 480 -8.70 26.79 12.73
C ILE A 480 -9.27 25.76 13.73
N ALA A 481 -10.10 24.83 13.27
CA ALA A 481 -10.72 23.82 14.13
C ALA A 481 -9.75 22.68 14.52
N TYR A 482 -8.94 22.18 13.57
CA TYR A 482 -8.05 21.03 13.83
C TYR A 482 -6.68 21.41 14.38
N LEU A 483 -6.20 22.63 14.14
CA LEU A 483 -4.89 23.08 14.60
C LEU A 483 -4.72 23.01 16.15
N PRO A 484 -5.71 23.42 16.97
CA PRO A 484 -5.65 23.22 18.42
C PRO A 484 -5.52 21.75 18.84
N VAL A 485 -6.20 20.84 18.13
CA VAL A 485 -6.15 19.40 18.41
C VAL A 485 -4.74 18.85 18.16
N LEU A 486 -4.12 19.22 17.03
CA LEU A 486 -2.74 18.83 16.76
C LEU A 486 -1.76 19.40 17.77
N LEU A 487 -1.95 20.67 18.17
CA LEU A 487 -1.10 21.30 19.18
C LEU A 487 -1.17 20.58 20.52
N ILE A 488 -2.36 20.14 20.93
CA ILE A 488 -2.54 19.34 22.14
C ILE A 488 -1.81 17.99 22.01
N ILE A 489 -1.99 17.27 20.89
CA ILE A 489 -1.34 15.97 20.67
C ILE A 489 0.18 16.12 20.69
N GLN A 490 0.72 17.13 19.98
CA GLN A 490 2.14 17.41 19.97
C GLN A 490 2.64 17.80 21.37
N SER A 491 1.92 18.66 22.10
CA SER A 491 2.31 19.05 23.46
C SER A 491 2.34 17.87 24.43
N ILE A 492 1.40 16.93 24.31
CA ILE A 492 1.38 15.68 25.11
C ILE A 492 2.64 14.84 24.81
N LEU A 493 2.97 14.66 23.52
CA LEU A 493 4.16 13.93 23.09
C LEU A 493 5.43 14.59 23.64
N LEU A 494 5.56 15.90 23.49
CA LEU A 494 6.73 16.67 23.90
C LEU A 494 6.86 16.74 25.42
N ALA A 495 5.76 16.82 26.17
CA ALA A 495 5.78 16.72 27.63
C ALA A 495 6.36 15.37 28.10
N GLY A 496 5.98 14.27 27.44
CA GLY A 496 6.52 12.94 27.73
C GLY A 496 8.03 12.84 27.50
N LEU A 497 8.47 13.33 26.34
CA LEU A 497 9.90 13.37 25.99
C LEU A 497 10.68 14.30 26.90
N ALA A 498 10.18 15.49 27.20
CA ALA A 498 10.83 16.46 28.09
C ALA A 498 11.00 15.90 29.51
N LEU A 499 9.98 15.24 30.06
CA LEU A 499 10.06 14.56 31.35
C LEU A 499 11.10 13.44 31.33
N LEU A 500 11.12 12.60 30.29
CA LEU A 500 12.10 11.53 30.16
C LEU A 500 13.53 12.08 30.06
N MET A 501 13.75 13.06 29.18
CA MET A 501 15.07 13.64 28.93
C MET A 501 15.60 14.41 30.15
N SER A 502 14.74 15.14 30.86
CA SER A 502 15.14 15.87 32.08
C SER A 502 15.63 14.94 33.18
N ALA A 503 14.95 13.81 33.41
CA ALA A 503 15.37 12.82 34.39
C ALA A 503 16.71 12.17 34.03
N LEU A 504 16.96 11.93 32.74
CA LEU A 504 18.24 11.40 32.25
C LEU A 504 19.37 12.43 32.37
N ALA A 505 19.10 13.69 32.03
CA ALA A 505 20.08 14.78 32.09
C ALA A 505 20.57 15.08 33.52
N VAL A 506 19.69 14.96 34.52
CA VAL A 506 20.08 15.11 35.93
C VAL A 506 21.02 13.99 36.36
N ARG A 507 20.78 12.76 35.90
CA ARG A 507 21.65 11.62 36.22
C ARG A 507 22.97 11.65 35.45
N PHE A 508 22.94 12.09 34.21
CA PHE A 508 24.09 12.14 33.30
C PHE A 508 24.19 13.54 32.71
N ARG A 509 25.06 14.38 33.28
CA ARG A 509 25.16 15.79 32.89
C ARG A 509 25.52 15.98 31.41
N ASP A 510 26.35 15.09 30.86
CA ASP A 510 26.76 15.11 29.44
C ASP A 510 25.63 14.72 28.48
N PHE A 511 24.56 14.11 28.98
CA PHE A 511 23.40 13.72 28.18
C PHE A 511 22.72 14.94 27.53
N VAL A 512 22.86 16.13 28.13
CA VAL A 512 22.39 17.39 27.56
C VAL A 512 23.04 17.69 26.20
N HIS A 513 24.33 17.41 26.03
CA HIS A 513 25.03 17.58 24.76
C HIS A 513 24.63 16.50 23.77
N LEU A 514 24.52 15.25 24.24
CA LEU A 514 24.09 14.11 23.42
C LEU A 514 22.69 14.33 22.81
N ILE A 515 21.74 14.87 23.57
CA ILE A 515 20.39 15.16 23.08
C ILE A 515 20.42 16.12 21.89
N GLY A 516 21.29 17.13 21.89
CA GLY A 516 21.43 18.05 20.75
C GLY A 516 21.80 17.33 19.45
N ILE A 517 22.74 16.39 19.53
CA ILE A 517 23.16 15.56 18.38
C ILE A 517 22.02 14.62 17.96
N LEU A 518 21.33 13.99 18.91
CA LEU A 518 20.20 13.10 18.62
C LEU A 518 19.04 13.84 17.96
N MET A 519 18.74 15.07 18.38
CA MET A 519 17.73 15.91 17.73
C MET A 519 18.15 16.23 16.30
N GLN A 520 19.43 16.55 16.04
CA GLN A 520 19.90 16.78 14.67
C GLN A 520 19.77 15.54 13.77
N PHE A 521 20.07 14.35 14.30
CA PHE A 521 19.84 13.10 13.57
C PHE A 521 18.35 12.86 13.31
N TRP A 522 17.51 13.08 14.31
CA TRP A 522 16.06 12.88 14.20
C TRP A 522 15.38 13.88 13.26
N PHE A 523 15.94 15.08 13.10
CA PHE A 523 15.52 16.06 12.08
C PHE A 523 15.57 15.46 10.67
N PHE A 524 16.70 14.85 10.31
CA PHE A 524 16.88 14.25 8.98
C PHE A 524 16.07 12.97 8.77
N LEU A 525 15.74 12.26 9.85
CA LEU A 525 14.83 11.11 9.80
C LEU A 525 13.35 11.52 9.65
N THR A 526 13.05 12.78 9.93
CA THR A 526 11.70 13.34 9.84
C THR A 526 11.55 14.05 8.50
N PRO A 527 10.42 13.92 7.78
CA PRO A 527 10.20 14.58 6.48
C PRO A 527 9.98 16.09 6.65
N VAL A 528 10.98 16.83 7.13
CA VAL A 528 10.92 18.30 7.30
C VAL A 528 11.24 19.00 5.99
N VAL A 529 12.33 18.61 5.32
CA VAL A 529 12.81 19.26 4.09
C VAL A 529 12.30 18.57 2.83
N TYR A 530 11.89 17.30 2.93
CA TYR A 530 11.47 16.45 1.82
C TYR A 530 10.07 15.86 2.05
N ALA A 531 9.41 15.43 0.97
CA ALA A 531 8.14 14.72 1.02
C ALA A 531 8.36 13.21 1.20
N ILE A 532 7.55 12.53 2.03
CA ILE A 532 7.81 11.12 2.36
C ILE A 532 7.62 10.19 1.15
N ASP A 533 6.72 10.57 0.23
CA ASP A 533 6.34 9.75 -0.93
C ASP A 533 7.37 9.81 -2.07
N SER A 534 8.42 10.64 -1.97
CA SER A 534 9.48 10.70 -2.98
C SER A 534 10.45 9.51 -2.92
N PHE A 535 10.38 8.68 -1.87
CA PHE A 535 11.26 7.51 -1.69
C PHE A 535 10.52 6.21 -2.01
N ASN A 536 10.85 5.58 -3.15
CA ASN A 536 10.32 4.27 -3.55
C ASN A 536 11.18 3.09 -3.05
N THR A 537 12.05 3.33 -2.05
CA THR A 537 12.98 2.33 -1.53
C THR A 537 12.28 1.42 -0.53
N THR A 538 12.40 0.10 -0.71
CA THR A 538 11.86 -0.91 0.21
C THR A 538 12.96 -1.37 1.16
N VAL A 539 12.71 -1.31 2.48
CA VAL A 539 13.63 -1.80 3.51
C VAL A 539 12.89 -2.87 4.31
N LEU A 540 13.47 -4.07 4.44
CA LEU A 540 12.87 -5.20 5.17
C LEU A 540 11.46 -5.61 4.67
N GLY A 541 11.21 -5.49 3.36
CA GLY A 541 9.93 -5.85 2.74
C GLY A 541 8.79 -4.85 2.95
N VAL A 542 9.06 -3.71 3.61
CA VAL A 542 8.10 -2.61 3.80
C VAL A 542 8.63 -1.34 3.10
N PRO A 543 7.78 -0.54 2.44
CA PRO A 543 8.20 0.75 1.90
C PRO A 543 8.77 1.64 3.02
N LEU A 544 9.96 2.22 2.83
CA LEU A 544 10.62 3.06 3.84
C LEU A 544 9.71 4.21 4.30
N ALA A 545 8.97 4.81 3.37
CA ALA A 545 7.99 5.85 3.65
C ALA A 545 6.93 5.40 4.66
N GLN A 546 6.44 4.17 4.53
CA GLN A 546 5.45 3.60 5.43
C GLN A 546 6.06 3.30 6.81
N ALA A 547 7.28 2.77 6.85
CA ALA A 547 7.99 2.50 8.11
C ALA A 547 8.25 3.80 8.89
N LEU A 548 8.72 4.86 8.22
CA LEU A 548 8.93 6.18 8.82
C LEU A 548 7.64 6.77 9.38
N ARG A 549 6.53 6.70 8.62
CA ARG A 549 5.21 7.16 9.07
C ARG A 549 4.70 6.38 10.28
N TRP A 550 5.14 5.13 10.49
CA TRP A 550 4.65 4.28 11.58
C TRP A 550 5.49 4.36 12.84
N LEU A 551 6.81 4.47 12.68
CA LEU A 551 7.75 4.46 13.80
C LEU A 551 8.00 5.86 14.38
N ASN A 552 7.98 6.90 13.53
CA ASN A 552 8.29 8.27 13.94
C ASN A 552 7.00 9.10 14.13
N PRO A 553 6.57 9.41 15.37
CA PRO A 553 5.35 10.19 15.60
C PRO A 553 5.45 11.63 15.08
N MET A 554 6.66 12.22 15.06
CA MET A 554 6.88 13.56 14.50
C MET A 554 6.70 13.59 12.98
N ALA A 555 7.03 12.51 12.28
CA ALA A 555 6.78 12.41 10.84
C ALA A 555 5.28 12.49 10.53
N SER A 556 4.47 11.74 11.28
CA SER A 556 3.00 11.81 11.13
C SER A 556 2.45 13.20 11.52
N LEU A 557 2.95 13.82 12.58
CA LEU A 557 2.48 15.15 13.00
C LEU A 557 2.75 16.21 11.93
N ILE A 558 3.96 16.26 11.37
CA ILE A 558 4.31 17.24 10.32
C ILE A 558 3.44 17.04 9.07
N GLU A 559 3.14 15.80 8.69
CA GLU A 559 2.19 15.52 7.62
C GLU A 559 0.80 16.06 7.94
N PHE A 560 0.26 15.83 9.15
CA PHE A 560 -1.05 16.36 9.53
C PHE A 560 -1.08 17.89 9.54
N TYR A 561 -0.03 18.55 10.05
CA TYR A 561 0.07 20.02 10.00
C TYR A 561 0.04 20.52 8.56
N ARG A 562 0.76 19.86 7.64
CA ARG A 562 0.72 20.19 6.21
C ARG A 562 -0.65 19.95 5.61
N GLU A 563 -1.26 18.79 5.84
CA GLU A 563 -2.59 18.44 5.30
C GLU A 563 -3.65 19.48 5.69
N ILE A 564 -3.67 19.89 6.96
CA ILE A 564 -4.66 20.84 7.49
C ILE A 564 -4.39 22.29 7.03
N LEU A 565 -3.12 22.67 6.85
CA LEU A 565 -2.73 24.01 6.43
C LEU A 565 -2.81 24.20 4.90
N TYR A 566 -2.56 23.17 4.10
CA TYR A 566 -2.65 23.23 2.64
C TYR A 566 -4.09 23.13 2.09
N GLY A 567 -5.00 22.42 2.77
CA GLY A 567 -6.41 22.28 2.33
C GLY A 567 -6.60 21.49 1.03
N GLN A 568 -7.86 21.16 0.64
CA GLN A 568 -8.13 20.23 -0.47
C GLN A 568 -7.56 20.67 -1.82
N ALA A 569 -6.87 19.71 -2.44
CA ALA A 569 -6.51 19.54 -3.86
C ALA A 569 -6.38 20.84 -4.68
N VAL A 570 -5.23 21.49 -4.60
CA VAL A 570 -4.68 22.05 -5.83
C VAL A 570 -4.27 20.84 -6.67
N SER A 571 -4.96 20.60 -7.78
CA SER A 571 -4.51 19.70 -8.85
C SER A 571 -3.25 20.29 -9.51
N ALA A 572 -2.18 20.43 -8.73
CA ALA A 572 -0.84 20.68 -9.23
C ALA A 572 -0.19 19.31 -9.46
N PRO A 573 0.52 19.09 -10.59
CA PRO A 573 0.97 17.75 -11.01
C PRO A 573 1.85 16.95 -10.03
N ASN A 574 2.25 17.49 -8.87
CA ASN A 574 3.27 16.89 -8.00
C ASN A 574 2.99 17.05 -6.49
N VAL A 575 1.75 17.34 -6.06
CA VAL A 575 1.41 17.43 -4.62
C VAL A 575 0.54 16.22 -4.23
N PRO A 576 0.96 15.36 -3.27
CA PRO A 576 0.12 14.29 -2.74
C PRO A 576 -1.23 14.84 -2.26
N THR A 577 -2.31 14.18 -2.66
CA THR A 577 -3.69 14.65 -2.49
C THR A 577 -4.07 14.91 -1.02
N PRO A 578 -4.53 16.13 -0.66
CA PRO A 578 -4.96 16.45 0.71
C PRO A 578 -6.38 15.94 0.99
N GLY A 579 -6.50 15.01 1.95
CA GLY A 579 -7.76 14.64 2.63
C GLY A 579 -7.75 15.10 4.09
N LEU A 580 -8.86 14.94 4.82
CA LEU A 580 -8.81 15.00 6.28
C LEU A 580 -7.82 13.93 6.76
N PRO A 581 -6.91 14.22 7.71
CA PRO A 581 -6.02 13.21 8.25
C PRO A 581 -6.89 12.07 8.76
N ALA A 582 -6.65 10.86 8.23
CA ALA A 582 -7.50 9.73 8.54
C ALA A 582 -7.61 9.61 10.07
N LEU A 583 -8.85 9.58 10.60
CA LEU A 583 -9.10 9.56 12.05
C LEU A 583 -8.29 8.45 12.74
N THR A 584 -8.08 7.34 12.04
CA THR A 584 -7.24 6.22 12.48
C THR A 584 -5.77 6.61 12.70
N SER A 585 -5.20 7.44 11.83
CA SER A 585 -3.82 7.90 11.91
C SER A 585 -3.64 8.90 13.04
N VAL A 586 -4.59 9.83 13.20
CA VAL A 586 -4.59 10.79 14.33
C VAL A 586 -4.73 10.06 15.66
N LEU A 587 -5.67 9.11 15.77
CA LEU A 587 -5.86 8.31 16.97
C LEU A 587 -4.62 7.50 17.32
N ARG A 588 -3.96 6.90 16.33
CA ARG A 588 -2.69 6.19 16.52
C ARG A 588 -1.63 7.12 17.10
N VAL A 589 -1.43 8.31 16.51
CA VAL A 589 -0.43 9.27 17.00
C VAL A 589 -0.77 9.72 18.42
N LEU A 590 -2.04 9.98 18.71
CA LEU A 590 -2.51 10.29 20.06
C LEU A 590 -2.17 9.16 21.04
N VAL A 591 -2.45 7.90 20.69
CA VAL A 591 -2.10 6.73 21.52
C VAL A 591 -0.59 6.65 21.75
N THR A 592 0.23 6.87 20.73
CA THR A 592 1.69 6.88 20.88
C THR A 592 2.17 8.03 21.77
N ALA A 593 1.60 9.23 21.62
CA ALA A 593 1.92 10.40 22.43
C ALA A 593 1.58 10.17 23.91
N VAL A 594 0.39 9.63 24.19
CA VAL A 594 -0.06 9.29 25.55
C VAL A 594 0.82 8.17 26.13
N SER A 595 1.21 7.19 25.34
CA SER A 595 2.10 6.09 25.79
C SER A 595 3.48 6.62 26.16
N ILE A 596 4.06 7.50 25.35
CA ILE A 596 5.35 8.16 25.61
C ILE A 596 5.24 9.06 26.85
N LEU A 597 4.15 9.81 27.00
CA LEU A 597 3.90 10.61 28.20
C LEU A 597 3.84 9.74 29.45
N ALA A 598 3.08 8.63 29.41
CA ALA A 598 2.97 7.71 30.54
C ALA A 598 4.33 7.09 30.91
N ALA A 599 5.10 6.65 29.92
CA ALA A 599 6.42 6.07 30.13
C ALA A 599 7.43 7.11 30.67
N GLY A 600 7.48 8.30 30.08
CA GLY A 600 8.35 9.40 30.50
C GLY A 600 8.01 9.90 31.90
N TYR A 601 6.73 10.06 32.20
CA TYR A 601 6.23 10.44 33.52
C TYR A 601 6.57 9.40 34.60
N TRP A 602 6.35 8.12 34.30
CA TRP A 602 6.67 7.02 35.20
C TRP A 602 8.17 6.96 35.51
N PHE A 603 9.01 7.14 34.50
CA PHE A 603 10.47 7.17 34.68
C PHE A 603 10.90 8.38 35.51
N PHE A 604 10.37 9.57 35.19
CA PHE A 604 10.64 10.80 35.93
C PHE A 604 10.26 10.66 37.40
N GLN A 605 9.08 10.14 37.71
CA GLN A 605 8.62 9.99 39.10
C GLN A 605 9.47 9.03 39.93
N ARG A 606 10.07 8.00 39.32
CA ARG A 606 11.01 7.11 40.02
C ARG A 606 12.34 7.78 40.35
N ARG A 607 12.76 8.75 39.54
CA ARG A 607 14.03 9.46 39.70
C ARG A 607 13.89 10.78 40.42
N SER A 608 12.68 11.35 40.45
CA SER A 608 12.43 12.67 41.01
C SER A 608 12.91 12.78 42.44
N GLY A 609 12.81 11.72 43.25
CA GLY A 609 13.30 11.67 44.64
C GLY A 609 14.79 11.98 44.79
N SER A 610 15.66 11.45 43.91
CA SER A 610 17.12 11.60 44.00
C SER A 610 17.64 12.93 43.47
N PHE A 611 16.79 13.76 42.85
CA PHE A 611 17.23 15.03 42.25
C PHE A 611 17.85 16.00 43.26
N GLY A 612 17.50 15.92 44.54
CA GLY A 612 18.13 16.77 45.56
C GLY A 612 19.60 16.43 45.81
N GLU A 613 20.00 15.17 45.59
CA GLU A 613 21.36 14.66 45.77
C GLU A 613 22.17 14.74 44.47
N ASP A 614 21.51 14.51 43.32
CA ASP A 614 22.15 14.46 42.00
C ASP A 614 22.46 15.87 41.42
N ILE A 615 21.91 16.95 41.99
CA ILE A 615 22.06 18.36 41.56
C ILE A 615 22.90 19.16 42.56
#